data_AF-A0A6P0S8R5-F1
#
_entry.id   AF-A0A6P0S8R5-F1
#
_cell.length_a   1.000
_cell.length_b   1.000
_cell.length_c   1.000
_cell.angle_alpha   90.00
_cell.angle_beta   90.00
_cell.angle_gamma   90.00
#
_symmetry.space_group_name_H-M   'P 1'
#
loop_
_entity.id
_entity.type
_entity.pdbx_description
1 polymer ?
#
loop_
_entity_poly.entity_id
_entity_poly.type
_entity_poly.pdbx_seq_one_letter_code
_entity_poly.pdbx_strand_id
1 'polypeptide(L)'
;MSIIINEVQWISNIFQLSTGQSSLLNIALSILRDFDMSGAKFETLADVKGVVIIDEVDAHLNPDLQCNVLPALLEIFPKVQFILTTHSPLFLLGMKAKFGEDGFHVLELPSGNRISIEEFEEFQSAFEYYQDSSTFRRKIEAELEKSKKPVIFFEGDYDIKYLKKAASLLGEEDLLNSIELYDSKGFGDLDKIWKSFDNKLSSVLQKIVGLIYD
;
A
#
# COMPACT_ATOMS: atom_id res chain seq x y z
N MET A 1 -11.61 26.69 24.31
CA MET A 1 -12.18 27.00 22.99
C MET A 1 -12.88 25.75 22.49
N SER A 2 -14.19 25.83 22.25
CA SER A 2 -14.98 24.74 21.65
C SER A 2 -14.82 24.75 20.14
N ILE A 3 -14.94 23.59 19.49
CA ILE A 3 -14.97 23.49 18.03
C ILE A 3 -16.42 23.29 17.61
N ILE A 4 -16.94 24.26 16.86
CA ILE A 4 -18.31 24.28 16.36
C ILE A 4 -18.24 24.22 14.84
N ILE A 5 -18.86 23.20 14.24
CA ILE A 5 -18.96 23.02 12.79
C ILE A 5 -20.44 22.99 12.46
N ASN A 6 -20.87 23.86 11.53
CA ASN A 6 -22.28 23.99 11.13
C ASN A 6 -23.23 24.21 12.32
N GLU A 7 -22.86 25.09 13.25
CA GLU A 7 -23.62 25.40 14.47
C GLU A 7 -23.81 24.23 15.46
N VAL A 8 -23.22 23.06 15.17
CA VAL A 8 -23.17 21.92 16.07
C VAL A 8 -21.83 21.93 16.82
N GLN A 9 -21.90 21.84 18.15
CA GLN A 9 -20.70 21.68 18.97
C GLN A 9 -20.18 20.24 18.84
N TRP A 10 -19.09 20.08 18.09
CA TRP A 10 -18.46 18.78 17.87
C TRP A 10 -17.53 18.41 19.03
N ILE A 11 -16.80 19.39 19.55
CA ILE A 11 -15.86 19.19 20.64
C ILE A 11 -16.04 20.32 21.66
N SER A 12 -16.23 19.95 22.93
CA SER A 12 -16.49 20.92 23.99
C SER A 12 -15.25 21.73 24.35
N ASN A 13 -14.07 21.12 24.28
CA ASN A 13 -12.80 21.82 24.40
C ASN A 13 -11.66 21.06 23.72
N ILE A 14 -10.57 21.78 23.41
CA ILE A 14 -9.35 21.21 22.81
C ILE A 14 -8.72 20.08 23.66
N PHE A 15 -9.04 19.98 24.95
CA PHE A 15 -8.53 18.92 25.83
C PHE A 15 -9.23 17.57 25.64
N GLN A 16 -10.26 17.51 24.78
CA GLN A 16 -10.93 16.26 24.41
C GLN A 16 -10.34 15.60 23.16
N LEU A 17 -9.28 16.17 22.58
CA LEU A 17 -8.56 15.54 21.47
C LEU A 17 -7.88 14.25 21.94
N SER A 18 -7.89 13.23 21.08
CA SER A 18 -7.07 12.04 21.31
C SER A 18 -5.59 12.40 21.23
N THR A 19 -4.72 11.52 21.74
CA THR A 19 -3.27 11.70 21.65
C THR A 19 -2.81 11.90 20.21
N GLY A 20 -3.32 11.09 19.27
CA GLY A 20 -2.96 11.22 17.86
C GLY A 20 -3.46 12.52 17.22
N GLN A 21 -4.69 12.96 17.52
CA GLN A 21 -5.20 14.25 17.05
C GLN A 21 -4.37 15.42 17.59
N SER A 22 -3.97 15.34 18.86
CA SER A 22 -3.12 16.34 19.50
C SER A 22 -1.73 16.38 18.87
N SER A 23 -1.12 15.23 18.55
CA SER A 23 0.16 15.17 17.83
C SER A 23 0.09 15.84 16.46
N LEU A 24 -0.93 15.53 15.65
CA LEU A 24 -1.09 16.16 14.32
C LEU A 24 -1.28 17.67 14.42
N LEU A 25 -2.10 18.12 15.37
CA LEU A 25 -2.28 19.54 15.63
C LEU A 25 -0.95 20.19 16.05
N ASN A 26 -0.19 19.55 16.93
CA ASN A 26 1.11 20.05 17.36
C ASN A 26 2.10 20.15 16.20
N ILE A 27 2.12 19.20 15.27
CA ILE A 27 2.96 19.27 14.06
C ILE A 27 2.59 20.52 13.25
N ALA A 28 1.31 20.70 12.90
CA ALA A 28 0.85 21.84 12.13
C ALA A 28 1.16 23.19 12.81
N LEU A 29 0.90 23.28 14.13
CA LEU A 29 1.17 24.48 14.91
C LEU A 29 2.67 24.78 15.04
N SER A 30 3.51 23.75 15.13
CA SER A 30 4.97 23.92 15.23
C SER A 30 5.54 24.47 13.92
N ILE A 31 5.12 23.90 12.78
CA ILE A 31 5.49 24.39 11.44
C ILE A 31 5.09 25.87 11.28
N LEU A 32 3.85 26.20 11.65
CA LEU A 32 3.35 27.58 11.53
C LEU A 32 4.09 28.55 12.44
N ARG A 33 4.32 28.14 13.69
CA ARG A 33 5.06 28.95 14.67
C ARG A 33 6.48 29.22 14.19
N ASP A 34 7.20 28.20 13.72
CA ASP A 34 8.58 28.34 13.29
C ASP A 34 8.67 29.21 12.03
N PHE A 35 7.72 29.08 11.12
CA PHE A 35 7.64 29.94 9.94
C PHE A 35 7.34 31.40 10.32
N ASP A 36 6.39 31.65 11.22
CA ASP A 36 6.07 33.00 11.71
C ASP A 36 7.29 33.66 12.40
N MET A 37 8.02 32.88 13.20
CA MET A 37 9.26 33.32 13.85
C MET A 37 10.39 33.70 12.87
N SER A 38 10.33 33.25 11.62
CA SER A 38 11.29 33.68 10.59
C SER A 38 11.11 35.13 10.14
N GLY A 39 9.97 35.77 10.49
CA GLY A 39 9.60 37.11 10.05
C GLY A 39 9.11 37.17 8.60
N ALA A 40 8.98 36.02 7.93
CA ALA A 40 8.36 35.93 6.62
C ALA A 40 6.85 36.19 6.73
N LYS A 41 6.34 37.05 5.85
CA LYS A 41 4.89 37.25 5.73
C LYS A 41 4.28 36.07 4.96
N PHE A 42 3.17 35.55 5.45
CA PHE A 42 2.32 34.62 4.70
C PHE A 42 0.86 35.07 4.80
N GLU A 43 0.11 34.86 3.72
CA GLU A 43 -1.34 35.09 3.69
C GLU A 43 -2.09 33.75 3.75
N THR A 44 -1.47 32.69 3.23
CA THR A 44 -2.05 31.35 3.18
C THR A 44 -1.06 30.29 3.65
N LEU A 45 -1.55 29.11 4.00
CA LEU A 45 -0.71 27.96 4.36
C LEU A 45 0.19 27.50 3.20
N ALA A 46 -0.18 27.80 1.96
CA ALA A 46 0.62 27.50 0.77
C ALA A 46 1.86 28.39 0.61
N ASP A 47 1.99 29.46 1.40
CA ASP A 47 3.19 30.33 1.41
C ASP A 47 4.27 29.81 2.35
N VAL A 48 3.89 28.98 3.33
CA VAL A 48 4.80 28.36 4.28
C VAL A 48 5.74 27.42 3.54
N LYS A 49 7.04 27.62 3.75
CA LYS A 49 8.13 26.88 3.10
C LYS A 49 9.24 26.57 4.08
N GLY A 50 9.93 25.46 3.86
CA GLY A 50 11.03 25.03 4.72
C GLY A 50 11.29 23.54 4.60
N VAL A 51 12.14 23.02 5.48
CA VAL A 51 12.40 21.59 5.63
C VAL A 51 11.92 21.18 7.01
N VAL A 52 11.11 20.14 7.07
CA VAL A 52 10.56 19.59 8.32
C VAL A 52 11.01 18.15 8.44
N ILE A 53 11.65 17.83 9.57
CA ILE A 53 12.12 16.48 9.89
C ILE A 53 11.28 15.98 11.06
N ILE A 54 10.65 14.82 10.90
CA ILE A 54 9.85 14.20 11.96
C ILE A 54 10.28 12.74 12.10
N ASP A 55 10.68 12.38 13.31
CA ASP A 55 10.95 11.00 13.67
C ASP A 55 9.65 10.31 14.12
N GLU A 56 9.45 9.07 13.70
CA GLU A 56 8.26 8.24 13.96
C GLU A 56 6.95 9.02 13.77
N VAL A 57 6.74 9.56 12.56
CA VAL A 57 5.61 10.46 12.28
C VAL A 57 4.24 9.83 12.55
N ASP A 58 4.17 8.51 12.53
CA ASP A 58 2.97 7.71 12.77
C ASP A 58 2.74 7.34 14.25
N ALA A 59 3.64 7.74 15.16
CA ALA A 59 3.57 7.42 16.58
C ALA A 59 2.24 7.88 17.20
N HIS A 60 1.59 6.96 17.93
CA HIS A 60 0.30 7.16 18.59
C HIS A 60 -0.88 7.53 17.66
N LEU A 61 -0.69 7.50 16.34
CA LEU A 61 -1.77 7.67 15.39
C LEU A 61 -2.54 6.37 15.22
N ASN A 62 -3.87 6.46 15.16
CA ASN A 62 -4.68 5.32 14.77
C ASN A 62 -4.63 5.11 13.24
N PRO A 63 -5.11 3.96 12.72
CA PRO A 63 -5.06 3.66 11.28
C PRO A 63 -5.65 4.74 10.36
N ASP A 64 -6.76 5.35 10.77
CA ASP A 64 -7.43 6.40 9.99
C ASP A 64 -6.60 7.69 9.93
N LEU A 65 -6.00 8.09 11.05
CA LEU A 65 -5.12 9.25 11.11
C LEU A 65 -3.84 9.03 10.28
N GLN A 66 -3.28 7.82 10.28
CA GLN A 66 -2.09 7.48 9.48
C GLN A 66 -2.38 7.50 7.98
N CYS A 67 -3.48 6.88 7.56
CA CYS A 67 -3.79 6.71 6.13
C CYS A 67 -4.42 7.98 5.50
N ASN A 68 -5.24 8.71 6.25
CA ASN A 68 -6.05 9.80 5.69
C ASN A 68 -5.60 11.19 6.15
N VAL A 69 -5.53 11.40 7.47
CA VAL A 69 -5.39 12.75 8.04
C VAL A 69 -3.95 13.26 7.96
N LEU A 70 -2.96 12.42 8.25
CA LEU A 70 -1.56 12.80 8.18
C LEU A 70 -1.14 13.17 6.74
N PRO A 71 -1.39 12.35 5.69
CA PRO A 71 -1.10 12.77 4.31
C PRO A 71 -1.83 14.06 3.89
N ALA A 72 -3.07 14.24 4.33
CA ALA A 72 -3.81 15.49 4.08
C ALA A 72 -3.16 16.70 4.77
N LEU A 73 -2.64 16.54 5.99
CA LEU A 73 -1.89 17.58 6.69
C LEU A 73 -0.64 17.99 5.91
N LEU A 74 0.10 17.02 5.34
CA LEU A 74 1.29 17.32 4.54
C LEU A 74 0.95 18.11 3.26
N GLU A 75 -0.17 17.78 2.60
CA GLU A 75 -0.63 18.47 1.38
C GLU A 75 -0.93 19.95 1.62
N ILE A 76 -1.38 20.32 2.82
CA ILE A 76 -1.67 21.71 3.19
C ILE A 76 -0.42 22.61 3.09
N PHE A 77 0.78 22.02 3.18
CA PHE A 77 2.07 22.71 3.15
C PHE A 77 2.88 22.34 1.89
N PRO A 78 2.43 22.69 0.67
CA PRO A 78 3.00 22.21 -0.59
C PRO A 78 4.44 22.68 -0.87
N LYS A 79 4.92 23.72 -0.17
CA LYS A 79 6.29 24.24 -0.31
C LYS A 79 7.21 23.81 0.84
N VAL A 80 6.74 22.92 1.71
CA VAL A 80 7.54 22.30 2.76
C VAL A 80 8.07 20.96 2.25
N GLN A 81 9.38 20.75 2.37
CA GLN A 81 10.00 19.45 2.17
C GLN A 81 9.93 18.66 3.47
N PHE A 82 9.26 17.52 3.44
CA PHE A 82 9.17 16.62 4.59
C PHE A 82 10.20 15.49 4.49
N ILE A 83 10.91 15.24 5.60
CA ILE A 83 11.78 14.09 5.80
C ILE A 83 11.24 13.35 7.02
N LEU A 84 10.63 12.20 6.78
CA LEU A 84 9.85 11.50 7.80
C LEU A 84 10.40 10.08 7.96
N THR A 85 10.50 9.61 9.21
CA THR A 85 10.67 8.19 9.48
C THR A 85 9.33 7.60 9.91
N THR A 86 9.11 6.34 9.58
CA THR A 86 7.86 5.63 9.87
C THR A 86 8.10 4.14 9.98
N HIS A 87 7.33 3.48 10.85
CA HIS A 87 7.18 2.02 10.88
C HIS A 87 5.81 1.59 10.36
N SER A 88 4.99 2.52 9.87
CA SER A 88 3.62 2.25 9.48
C SER A 88 3.48 2.03 7.98
N PRO A 89 3.12 0.81 7.53
CA PRO A 89 2.75 0.58 6.14
C PRO A 89 1.48 1.34 5.75
N LEU A 90 0.58 1.63 6.70
CA LEU A 90 -0.66 2.37 6.43
C LEU A 90 -0.39 3.82 6.04
N PHE A 91 0.63 4.45 6.64
CA PHE A 91 1.02 5.79 6.26
C PHE A 91 1.53 5.83 4.82
N LEU A 92 2.38 4.88 4.41
CA LEU A 92 2.87 4.79 3.03
C LEU A 92 1.73 4.57 2.02
N LEU A 93 0.74 3.74 2.35
CA LEU A 93 -0.46 3.57 1.52
C LEU A 93 -1.24 4.89 1.38
N GLY A 94 -1.41 5.62 2.48
CA GLY A 94 -2.03 6.94 2.49
C GLY A 94 -1.28 7.94 1.63
N MET A 95 0.05 7.93 1.69
CA MET A 95 0.92 8.75 0.85
C MET A 95 0.74 8.43 -0.64
N LYS A 96 0.72 7.14 -1.02
CA LYS A 96 0.45 6.71 -2.41
C LYS A 96 -0.93 7.15 -2.90
N ALA A 97 -1.96 7.02 -2.06
CA ALA A 97 -3.30 7.47 -2.40
C ALA A 97 -3.39 8.99 -2.57
N LYS A 98 -2.64 9.75 -1.77
CA LYS A 98 -2.72 11.22 -1.74
C LYS A 98 -1.82 11.91 -2.76
N PHE A 99 -0.61 11.43 -2.94
CA PHE A 99 0.43 12.07 -3.76
C PHE A 99 0.82 11.27 -5.02
N GLY A 100 0.33 10.04 -5.18
CA GLY A 100 0.75 9.14 -6.25
C GLY A 100 2.12 8.52 -6.00
N GLU A 101 2.54 7.59 -6.87
CA GLU A 101 3.81 6.86 -6.72
C GLU A 101 5.05 7.75 -6.88
N ASP A 102 4.96 8.79 -7.70
CA ASP A 102 6.07 9.72 -7.96
C ASP A 102 6.11 10.92 -7.01
N GLY A 103 5.09 11.06 -6.14
CA GLY A 103 4.95 12.22 -5.25
C GLY A 103 5.87 12.18 -4.03
N PHE A 104 6.53 11.05 -3.74
CA PHE A 104 7.43 10.88 -2.61
C PHE A 104 8.48 9.79 -2.89
N HIS A 105 9.45 9.66 -1.99
CA HIS A 105 10.46 8.62 -2.04
C HIS A 105 10.49 7.87 -0.70
N VAL A 106 10.60 6.55 -0.79
CA VAL A 106 10.79 5.68 0.38
C VAL A 106 12.24 5.22 0.37
N LEU A 107 12.93 5.41 1.49
CA LEU A 107 14.31 5.01 1.69
C LEU A 107 14.36 3.99 2.83
N GLU A 108 14.92 2.83 2.56
CA GLU A 108 15.19 1.82 3.59
C GLU A 108 16.41 2.28 4.42
N LEU A 109 16.33 2.13 5.74
CA LEU A 109 17.45 2.40 6.65
C LEU A 109 17.98 1.08 7.23
N PRO A 110 19.30 0.97 7.49
CA PRO A 110 20.33 2.01 7.35
C PRO A 110 20.93 2.10 5.94
N SER A 111 20.49 1.27 5.00
CA SER A 111 21.11 1.13 3.68
C SER A 111 21.03 2.41 2.83
N GLY A 112 19.97 3.21 3.02
CA GLY A 112 19.66 4.39 2.23
C GLY A 112 19.14 4.07 0.84
N ASN A 113 18.81 2.80 0.56
CA ASN A 113 18.34 2.37 -0.74
C ASN A 113 16.90 2.83 -0.97
N ARG A 114 16.60 3.29 -2.19
CA ARG A 114 15.22 3.58 -2.58
C ARG A 114 14.47 2.26 -2.80
N ILE A 115 13.32 2.13 -2.16
CA ILE A 115 12.44 0.97 -2.26
C ILE A 115 11.03 1.38 -2.72
N SER A 116 10.27 0.43 -3.24
CA SER A 116 8.82 0.55 -3.38
C SER A 116 8.11 0.29 -2.05
N ILE A 117 6.82 0.62 -1.98
CA ILE A 117 6.01 0.41 -0.76
C ILE A 117 5.84 -1.08 -0.49
N GLU A 118 5.73 -1.87 -1.57
CA GLU A 118 5.56 -3.31 -1.51
C GLU A 118 6.82 -4.04 -1.02
N GLU A 119 7.98 -3.40 -1.12
CA GLU A 119 9.28 -3.89 -0.60
C GLU A 119 9.53 -3.50 0.87
N PHE A 120 8.64 -2.70 1.48
CA PHE A 120 8.78 -2.29 2.87
C PHE A 120 8.54 -3.48 3.82
N GLU A 121 9.51 -3.79 4.68
CA GLU A 121 9.48 -5.00 5.54
C GLU A 121 8.24 -5.05 6.44
N GLU A 122 7.83 -3.90 6.99
CA GLU A 122 6.64 -3.80 7.81
C GLU A 122 5.35 -3.99 7.00
N PHE A 123 5.35 -3.66 5.70
CA PHE A 123 4.24 -3.98 4.81
C PHE A 123 4.11 -5.48 4.62
N GLN A 124 5.24 -6.16 4.37
CA GLN A 124 5.28 -7.61 4.24
C GLN A 124 4.81 -8.30 5.54
N SER A 125 5.32 -7.85 6.68
CA SER A 125 4.96 -8.38 8.00
C SER A 125 3.47 -8.19 8.31
N ALA A 126 2.93 -7.00 8.03
CA ALA A 126 1.50 -6.71 8.21
C ALA A 126 0.62 -7.55 7.28
N PHE A 127 1.05 -7.76 6.04
CA PHE A 127 0.34 -8.59 5.09
C PHE A 127 0.36 -10.07 5.48
N GLU A 128 1.49 -10.61 5.93
CA GLU A 128 1.60 -11.99 6.45
C GLU A 128 0.65 -12.19 7.65
N TYR A 129 0.62 -11.26 8.61
CA TYR A 129 -0.33 -11.31 9.72
C TYR A 129 -1.80 -11.25 9.25
N TYR A 130 -2.09 -10.40 8.26
CA TYR A 130 -3.44 -10.29 7.71
C TYR A 130 -3.87 -11.56 6.96
N GLN A 131 -2.94 -12.21 6.24
CA GLN A 131 -3.16 -13.51 5.62
C GLN A 131 -3.45 -14.60 6.65
N ASP A 132 -2.80 -14.52 7.81
CA ASP A 132 -3.03 -15.47 8.89
C ASP A 132 -4.36 -15.27 9.62
N SER A 133 -5.04 -14.15 9.37
CA SER A 133 -6.37 -13.89 9.92
C SER A 133 -7.44 -14.80 9.29
N SER A 134 -8.29 -15.37 10.16
CA SER A 134 -9.35 -16.32 9.77
C SER A 134 -10.37 -15.76 8.77
N THR A 135 -10.54 -14.44 8.71
CA THR A 135 -11.49 -13.77 7.82
C THR A 135 -10.94 -13.63 6.40
N PHE A 136 -9.64 -13.34 6.24
CA PHE A 136 -9.01 -13.27 4.92
C PHE A 136 -8.84 -14.66 4.31
N ARG A 137 -8.39 -15.65 5.11
CA ARG A 137 -8.35 -17.06 4.69
C ARG A 137 -9.72 -17.51 4.17
N ARG A 138 -10.79 -17.21 4.89
CA ARG A 138 -12.16 -17.55 4.47
C ARG A 138 -12.60 -16.84 3.18
N LYS A 139 -12.17 -15.61 2.94
CA LYS A 139 -12.49 -14.88 1.69
C LYS A 139 -11.69 -15.45 0.50
N ILE A 140 -10.40 -15.74 0.70
CA ILE A 140 -9.57 -16.41 -0.31
C ILE A 140 -10.13 -17.81 -0.59
N GLU A 141 -10.42 -18.62 0.43
CA GLU A 141 -11.05 -19.93 0.28
C GLU A 141 -12.40 -19.83 -0.46
N ALA A 142 -13.24 -18.84 -0.14
CA ALA A 142 -14.52 -18.64 -0.82
C ALA A 142 -14.36 -18.20 -2.28
N GLU A 143 -13.35 -17.40 -2.61
CA GLU A 143 -13.07 -16.98 -3.99
C GLU A 143 -12.37 -18.10 -4.79
N LEU A 144 -11.51 -18.89 -4.13
CA LEU A 144 -10.92 -20.11 -4.67
C LEU A 144 -11.97 -21.20 -4.89
N GLU A 145 -12.99 -21.33 -4.03
CA GLU A 145 -14.13 -22.23 -4.22
C GLU A 145 -14.96 -21.84 -5.47
N LYS A 146 -15.00 -20.55 -5.84
CA LYS A 146 -15.68 -20.07 -7.06
C LYS A 146 -14.90 -20.43 -8.33
N SER A 147 -13.57 -20.39 -8.31
CA SER A 147 -12.74 -20.85 -9.45
C SER A 147 -12.33 -22.31 -9.29
N LYS A 148 -13.17 -23.25 -9.75
CA LYS A 148 -12.94 -24.70 -9.59
C LYS A 148 -11.83 -25.30 -10.48
N LYS A 149 -11.24 -24.54 -11.41
CA LYS A 149 -10.26 -25.06 -12.36
C LYS A 149 -8.83 -24.81 -11.86
N PRO A 150 -7.93 -25.81 -11.83
CA PRO A 150 -6.50 -25.58 -11.67
C PRO A 150 -5.97 -24.59 -12.71
N VAL A 151 -4.96 -23.79 -12.33
CA VAL A 151 -4.41 -22.72 -13.17
C VAL A 151 -2.95 -23.05 -13.49
N ILE A 152 -2.55 -22.94 -14.76
CA ILE A 152 -1.19 -23.15 -15.25
C ILE A 152 -0.69 -21.89 -15.95
N PHE A 153 0.52 -21.44 -15.58
CA PHE A 153 1.18 -20.27 -16.16
C PHE A 153 2.30 -20.70 -17.11
N PHE A 154 2.42 -20.00 -18.24
CA PHE A 154 3.43 -20.25 -19.26
C PHE A 154 4.28 -18.99 -19.51
N GLU A 155 5.57 -19.20 -19.77
CA GLU A 155 6.53 -18.13 -20.06
C GLU A 155 6.21 -17.43 -21.39
N GLY A 156 5.61 -18.13 -22.35
CA GLY A 156 5.22 -17.56 -23.65
C GLY A 156 3.85 -18.04 -24.15
N ASP A 157 3.34 -17.32 -25.17
CA ASP A 157 2.09 -17.65 -25.85
C ASP A 157 2.22 -18.88 -26.77
N TYR A 158 3.45 -19.23 -27.15
CA TYR A 158 3.75 -20.41 -27.97
C TYR A 158 3.45 -21.71 -27.23
N ASP A 159 3.78 -21.81 -25.94
CA ASP A 159 3.57 -23.03 -25.15
C ASP A 159 2.09 -23.38 -25.03
N ILE A 160 1.25 -22.37 -24.85
CA ILE A 160 -0.21 -22.52 -24.85
C ILE A 160 -0.71 -23.03 -26.20
N LYS A 161 -0.16 -22.53 -27.30
CA LYS A 161 -0.54 -22.98 -28.66
C LYS A 161 -0.13 -24.42 -28.90
N TYR A 162 1.07 -24.81 -28.49
CA TYR A 162 1.55 -26.20 -28.60
C TYR A 162 0.71 -27.15 -27.74
N LEU A 163 0.41 -26.77 -26.50
CA LEU A 163 -0.40 -27.58 -25.59
C LEU A 163 -1.82 -27.79 -26.12
N LYS A 164 -2.47 -26.72 -26.61
CA LYS A 164 -3.79 -26.81 -27.25
C LYS A 164 -3.76 -27.70 -28.48
N LYS A 165 -2.71 -27.60 -29.30
CA LYS A 165 -2.57 -28.42 -30.49
C LYS A 165 -2.33 -29.90 -30.16
N ALA A 166 -1.50 -30.18 -29.15
CA ALA A 166 -1.24 -31.52 -28.68
C ALA A 166 -2.50 -32.17 -28.07
N ALA A 167 -3.26 -31.44 -27.25
CA ALA A 167 -4.51 -31.92 -26.67
C ALA A 167 -5.54 -32.30 -27.76
N SER A 168 -5.65 -31.48 -28.81
CA SER A 168 -6.54 -31.77 -29.94
C SER A 168 -6.09 -33.00 -30.75
N LEU A 169 -4.78 -33.21 -30.91
CA LEU A 169 -4.23 -34.38 -31.60
C LEU A 169 -4.34 -35.67 -30.77
N LEU A 170 -4.28 -35.56 -29.44
CA LEU A 170 -4.36 -36.69 -28.50
C LEU A 170 -5.79 -37.00 -28.06
N GLY A 171 -6.77 -36.16 -28.41
CA GLY A 171 -8.17 -36.32 -27.99
C GLY A 171 -8.42 -35.94 -26.53
N GLU A 172 -7.52 -35.17 -25.91
CA GLU A 172 -7.53 -34.78 -24.49
C GLU A 172 -8.03 -33.34 -24.28
N GLU A 173 -8.96 -32.89 -25.11
CA GLU A 173 -9.52 -31.52 -25.04
C GLU A 173 -10.30 -31.27 -23.74
N ASP A 174 -10.93 -32.32 -23.20
CA ASP A 174 -11.65 -32.26 -21.92
C ASP A 174 -10.73 -32.00 -20.73
N LEU A 175 -9.51 -32.55 -20.77
CA LEU A 175 -8.49 -32.30 -19.77
C LEU A 175 -8.03 -30.84 -19.82
N LEU A 176 -7.87 -30.29 -21.03
CA LEU A 176 -7.48 -28.89 -21.21
C LEU A 176 -8.60 -27.91 -20.80
N ASN A 177 -9.86 -28.29 -20.98
CA ASN A 177 -11.02 -27.53 -20.51
C ASN A 177 -11.18 -27.54 -18.99
N SER A 178 -10.55 -28.49 -18.30
CA SER A 178 -10.56 -28.57 -16.83
C SER A 178 -9.53 -27.64 -16.18
N ILE A 179 -8.67 -26.99 -16.95
CA ILE A 179 -7.55 -26.15 -16.50
C ILE A 179 -7.66 -24.74 -17.11
N GLU A 180 -7.23 -23.71 -16.39
CA GLU A 180 -7.05 -22.35 -16.94
C GLU A 180 -5.57 -22.13 -17.33
N LEU A 181 -5.32 -21.61 -18.53
CA LEU A 181 -3.98 -21.38 -19.06
C LEU A 181 -3.75 -19.87 -19.26
N TYR A 182 -2.70 -19.31 -18.68
CA TYR A 182 -2.33 -17.90 -18.82
C TYR A 182 -0.90 -17.76 -19.34
N ASP A 183 -0.65 -16.78 -20.24
CA ASP A 183 0.70 -16.41 -20.66
C ASP A 183 1.24 -15.24 -19.81
N SER A 184 2.56 -15.09 -19.80
CA SER A 184 3.27 -13.99 -19.12
C SER A 184 2.90 -12.59 -19.64
N LYS A 185 2.26 -12.48 -20.81
CA LYS A 185 1.96 -11.21 -21.49
C LYS A 185 0.53 -10.70 -21.26
N GLY A 186 -0.41 -11.56 -20.85
CA GLY A 186 -1.83 -11.23 -20.68
C GLY A 186 -2.15 -10.39 -19.43
N PHE A 187 -1.22 -10.31 -18.48
CA PHE A 187 -1.30 -9.44 -17.30
C PHE A 187 -0.03 -8.60 -17.22
N GLY A 188 -0.13 -7.30 -17.49
CA GLY A 188 0.93 -6.36 -17.13
C GLY A 188 1.20 -6.42 -15.63
N ASP A 189 2.48 -6.39 -15.25
CA ASP A 189 3.03 -6.58 -13.90
C ASP A 189 3.30 -8.02 -13.43
N LEU A 190 3.16 -9.03 -14.30
CA LEU A 190 3.51 -10.41 -13.95
C LEU A 190 4.98 -10.58 -13.55
N ASP A 191 5.95 -9.86 -14.13
CA ASP A 191 7.37 -9.94 -13.72
C ASP A 191 7.60 -9.55 -12.24
N LYS A 192 6.77 -8.64 -11.72
CA LYS A 192 6.81 -8.23 -10.30
C LYS A 192 6.06 -9.22 -9.42
N ILE A 193 4.93 -9.73 -9.91
CA ILE A 193 4.17 -10.81 -9.27
C ILE A 193 5.04 -12.08 -9.20
N TRP A 194 5.86 -12.39 -10.22
CA TRP A 194 6.80 -13.51 -10.31
C TRP A 194 7.81 -13.54 -9.16
N LYS A 195 8.45 -12.40 -8.88
CA LYS A 195 9.39 -12.28 -7.76
C LYS A 195 8.70 -12.39 -6.39
N SER A 196 7.41 -12.05 -6.33
CA SER A 196 6.57 -12.17 -5.13
C SER A 196 5.96 -13.58 -4.96
N PHE A 197 5.63 -14.26 -6.06
CA PHE A 197 4.98 -15.57 -6.11
C PHE A 197 5.88 -16.67 -5.59
N ASP A 198 7.17 -16.61 -5.94
CA ASP A 198 8.16 -17.64 -5.63
C ASP A 198 8.41 -17.77 -4.12
N ASN A 199 8.16 -16.70 -3.36
CA ASN A 199 8.65 -16.62 -1.98
C ASN A 199 7.66 -17.02 -0.88
N LYS A 200 6.32 -17.06 -1.08
CA LYS A 200 5.40 -17.45 0.03
C LYS A 200 3.93 -17.74 -0.31
N LEU A 201 3.39 -17.31 -1.45
CA LEU A 201 1.97 -17.54 -1.85
C LEU A 201 1.69 -18.94 -2.40
N SER A 202 2.73 -19.69 -2.75
CA SER A 202 2.64 -21.11 -3.16
C SER A 202 2.02 -22.01 -2.09
N SER A 203 2.13 -21.63 -0.82
CA SER A 203 1.56 -22.37 0.31
C SER A 203 0.04 -22.21 0.48
N VAL A 204 -0.52 -21.09 -0.01
CA VAL A 204 -1.96 -20.75 0.11
C VAL A 204 -2.75 -21.24 -1.09
N LEU A 205 -2.12 -21.31 -2.27
CA LEU A 205 -2.71 -21.86 -3.49
C LEU A 205 -2.55 -23.39 -3.52
N GLN A 206 -3.29 -24.12 -2.68
CA GLN A 206 -3.39 -25.59 -2.72
C GLN A 206 -4.06 -26.15 -4.01
N LYS A 207 -4.18 -25.36 -5.07
CA LYS A 207 -4.55 -25.84 -6.41
C LYS A 207 -3.27 -25.91 -7.21
N ILE A 208 -2.97 -27.09 -7.77
CA ILE A 208 -1.74 -27.40 -8.51
C ILE A 208 -1.44 -26.28 -9.51
N VAL A 209 -0.55 -25.36 -9.14
CA VAL A 209 0.07 -24.41 -10.04
C VAL A 209 1.25 -25.16 -10.64
N GLY A 210 1.07 -25.65 -11.86
CA GLY A 210 2.16 -26.20 -12.65
C GLY A 210 2.91 -25.04 -13.30
N LEU A 211 4.21 -24.91 -13.02
CA LEU A 211 5.12 -24.07 -13.80
C LEU A 211 5.82 -24.98 -14.79
N ILE A 212 5.61 -24.74 -16.08
CA ILE A 212 6.31 -25.45 -17.15
C ILE A 212 7.33 -24.46 -17.72
N TYR A 213 8.60 -24.80 -17.51
CA TYR A 213 9.78 -24.09 -18.02
C TYR A 213 10.52 -25.02 -18.97
N ASP A 214 11.21 -24.46 -19.97
CA ASP A 214 12.14 -25.19 -20.83
C ASP A 214 13.60 -24.92 -20.39
#